data_AF-A0A2X3IM91-F1
#
_entry.id   AF-A0A2X3IM91-F1
#
_cell.length_a   1.000
_cell.length_b   1.000
_cell.length_c   1.000
_cell.angle_alpha   90.00
_cell.angle_beta   90.00
_cell.angle_gamma   90.00
#
_symmetry.space_group_name_H-M   'P 1'
#
loop_
_entity.id
_entity.type
_entity.pdbx_description
1 polymer ?
#
loop_
_entity_poly.entity_id
_entity_poly.type
_entity_poly.pdbx_seq_one_letter_code
_entity_poly.pdbx_strand_id
1 'polypeptide(L)'
;MAAAAARLNISQPPLSQQIQILEQQTGARLFARTNRSVSLTAAGKQFLADSRQILARWMRRLLAPPVYTMGETGELRIGFTSSAPFIKAVSDTLSMFRQRHPDVHILTRETNTREQIVP
;
A
#
# COMPACT_ATOMS: atom_id res chain seq x y z
N MET A 1 1.22 14.69 -28.53
CA MET A 1 0.14 14.57 -27.50
C MET A 1 -1.12 13.89 -28.04
N ALA A 2 -1.47 14.02 -29.32
CA ALA A 2 -2.63 13.33 -29.93
C ALA A 2 -2.66 11.81 -29.67
N ALA A 3 -1.53 11.12 -29.83
CA ALA A 3 -1.43 9.69 -29.54
C ALA A 3 -1.74 9.32 -28.07
N ALA A 4 -1.40 10.19 -27.11
CA ALA A 4 -1.70 9.96 -25.70
C ALA A 4 -3.19 10.21 -25.40
N ALA A 5 -3.77 11.27 -25.98
CA ALA A 5 -5.20 11.56 -25.86
C ALA A 5 -6.06 10.41 -26.42
N ALA A 6 -5.67 9.87 -27.58
CA ALA A 6 -6.32 8.69 -28.17
C ALA A 6 -6.24 7.46 -27.25
N ARG A 7 -5.08 7.16 -26.66
CA ARG A 7 -4.91 6.03 -25.72
C ARG A 7 -5.71 6.20 -24.42
N LEU A 8 -5.99 7.44 -24.04
CA LEU A 8 -6.77 7.78 -22.86
C LEU A 8 -8.27 7.93 -23.16
N ASN A 9 -8.71 7.72 -24.40
CA ASN A 9 -10.08 7.96 -24.87
C ASN A 9 -10.62 9.37 -24.53
N ILE A 10 -9.75 10.38 -24.60
CA ILE A 10 -10.10 11.79 -24.37
C ILE A 10 -9.70 12.64 -25.58
N SER A 11 -10.33 13.82 -25.70
CA SER A 11 -9.91 14.80 -26.69
C SER A 11 -8.55 15.44 -26.31
N GLN A 12 -7.84 15.99 -27.28
CA GLN A 12 -6.50 16.54 -27.07
C GLN A 12 -6.46 17.87 -26.26
N PRO A 13 -7.42 18.81 -26.39
CA PRO A 13 -7.47 20.03 -25.59
C PRO A 13 -7.45 19.80 -24.06
N PRO A 14 -8.30 18.92 -23.47
CA PRO A 14 -8.29 18.70 -22.02
C PRO A 14 -6.99 18.08 -21.52
N LEU A 15 -6.34 17.22 -22.32
CA LEU A 15 -5.03 16.65 -21.94
C LEU A 15 -3.94 17.72 -21.85
N SER A 16 -3.90 18.66 -22.79
CA SER A 16 -2.90 19.74 -22.74
C SER A 16 -3.11 20.67 -21.55
N GLN A 17 -4.36 20.99 -21.23
CA GLN A 17 -4.72 21.80 -20.07
C GLN A 17 -4.35 21.09 -18.77
N GLN A 18 -4.62 19.80 -18.65
CA GLN A 18 -4.25 19.02 -17.46
C GLN A 18 -2.73 19.00 -17.24
N ILE A 19 -1.94 18.91 -18.32
CA ILE A 19 -0.48 18.99 -18.23
C ILE A 19 -0.02 20.38 -17.78
N GLN A 20 -0.65 21.45 -18.26
CA GLN A 20 -0.31 22.81 -17.81
C GLN A 20 -0.59 23.01 -16.31
N ILE A 21 -1.74 22.52 -15.83
CA ILE A 21 -2.09 22.56 -14.41
C ILE A 21 -1.04 21.79 -13.60
N LEU A 22 -0.62 20.63 -14.08
CA LEU A 22 0.41 19.83 -13.43
C LEU A 22 1.78 20.55 -13.39
N GLU A 23 2.17 21.20 -14.48
CA GLU A 23 3.39 22.02 -14.55
C GLU A 23 3.32 23.22 -13.58
N GLN A 24 2.14 23.82 -13.41
CA GLN A 24 1.92 24.87 -12.41
C GLN A 24 2.03 24.36 -10.97
N GLN A 25 1.40 23.24 -10.66
CA GLN A 25 1.44 22.63 -9.32
C GLN A 25 2.84 22.17 -8.92
N THR A 26 3.62 21.69 -9.89
CA THR A 26 5.00 21.24 -9.66
C THR A 26 6.02 22.38 -9.71
N GLY A 27 5.61 23.58 -10.15
CA GLY A 27 6.50 24.73 -10.33
C GLY A 27 7.55 24.53 -11.43
N ALA A 28 7.40 23.51 -12.29
CA ALA A 28 8.41 23.15 -13.29
C ALA A 28 7.75 22.74 -14.62
N ARG A 29 8.39 23.11 -15.74
CA ARG A 29 8.00 22.55 -17.05
C ARG A 29 8.42 21.09 -17.13
N LEU A 30 7.47 20.21 -17.38
CA LEU A 30 7.68 18.76 -17.50
C LEU A 30 7.92 18.37 -18.97
N PHE A 31 7.34 19.13 -19.91
CA PHE A 31 7.50 18.88 -21.34
C PHE A 31 8.17 20.06 -22.05
N ALA A 32 9.18 19.76 -22.86
CA ALA A 32 9.68 20.65 -23.90
C ALA A 32 8.92 20.36 -25.21
N ARG A 33 8.23 21.39 -25.73
CA ARG A 33 7.37 21.27 -26.91
C ARG A 33 7.92 22.15 -28.04
N THR A 34 8.03 21.58 -29.23
CA THR A 34 8.17 22.30 -30.51
C THR A 34 6.95 22.00 -31.38
N ASN A 35 6.78 22.69 -32.52
CA ASN A 35 5.70 22.40 -33.46
C ASN A 35 5.68 20.96 -33.99
N ARG A 36 6.80 20.23 -33.90
CA ARG A 36 6.95 18.88 -34.45
C ARG A 36 7.23 17.81 -33.41
N SER A 37 7.72 18.17 -32.22
CA SER A 37 8.15 17.20 -31.22
C SER A 37 7.75 17.58 -29.80
N VAL A 38 7.53 16.55 -28.98
CA VAL A 38 7.32 16.68 -27.54
C VAL A 38 8.32 15.76 -26.86
N SER A 39 9.10 16.33 -25.94
CA SER A 39 10.10 15.59 -25.16
C SER A 39 9.99 15.96 -23.67
N LEU A 40 10.49 15.09 -22.81
CA LEU A 40 10.54 15.37 -21.37
C LEU A 40 11.74 16.27 -21.06
N THR A 41 11.51 17.26 -20.19
CA THR A 41 12.59 18.01 -19.55
C THR A 41 13.29 17.13 -18.50
N ALA A 42 14.38 17.62 -17.89
CA ALA A 42 14.99 16.94 -16.74
C ALA A 42 13.99 16.75 -15.59
N ALA A 43 13.24 17.80 -15.24
CA ALA A 43 12.16 17.73 -14.26
C ALA A 43 11.05 16.74 -14.67
N GLY A 44 10.67 16.72 -15.96
CA GLY A 44 9.71 15.76 -16.51
C GLY A 44 10.15 14.31 -16.40
N LYS A 45 11.44 14.01 -16.59
CA LYS A 45 11.99 12.66 -16.43
C LYS A 45 11.90 12.19 -14.98
N GLN A 46 12.30 13.05 -14.04
CA GLN A 46 12.22 12.75 -12.61
C GLN A 46 10.77 12.56 -12.17
N PHE A 47 9.90 13.51 -12.50
CA PHE A 47 8.47 13.45 -12.17
C PHE A 47 7.80 12.17 -12.71
N LEU A 48 8.14 11.74 -13.93
CA LEU A 48 7.63 10.51 -14.51
C LEU A 48 8.07 9.26 -13.74
N ALA A 49 9.34 9.21 -13.30
CA ALA A 49 9.85 8.10 -12.51
C ALA A 49 9.07 7.98 -11.18
N ASP A 50 8.91 9.10 -10.47
CA ASP A 50 8.23 9.14 -9.18
C ASP A 50 6.73 8.79 -9.33
N SER A 51 6.07 9.36 -10.34
CA SER A 51 4.67 9.08 -10.65
C SER A 51 4.42 7.60 -10.93
N ARG A 52 5.30 6.94 -11.69
CA ARG A 52 5.19 5.51 -11.98
C ARG A 52 5.31 4.67 -10.71
N GLN A 53 6.23 5.02 -9.81
CA GLN A 53 6.37 4.29 -8.55
C GLN A 53 5.13 4.44 -7.67
N ILE A 54 4.56 5.66 -7.58
CA ILE A 54 3.35 5.93 -6.80
C ILE A 54 2.18 5.13 -7.36
N LEU A 55 1.95 5.19 -8.68
CA LEU A 55 0.88 4.44 -9.34
C LEU A 55 1.04 2.94 -9.17
N ALA A 56 2.27 2.40 -9.31
CA ALA A 56 2.54 0.99 -9.10
C ALA A 56 2.29 0.55 -7.65
N ARG A 57 2.61 1.39 -6.67
CA ARG A 57 2.28 1.13 -5.25
C ARG A 57 0.76 1.14 -5.02
N TRP A 58 0.07 2.12 -5.59
CA TRP A 58 -1.39 2.22 -5.52
C TRP A 58 -2.09 1.03 -6.17
N MET A 59 -1.71 0.66 -7.39
CA MET A 59 -2.26 -0.50 -8.10
C MET A 59 -2.02 -1.79 -7.33
N ARG A 60 -0.82 -1.98 -6.75
CA ARG A 60 -0.56 -3.14 -5.88
C ARG A 60 -1.49 -3.20 -4.67
N ARG A 61 -1.87 -2.07 -4.09
CA ARG A 61 -2.82 -2.02 -2.97
C ARG A 61 -4.26 -2.28 -3.40
N LEU A 62 -4.66 -1.80 -4.58
CA LEU A 62 -5.98 -2.06 -5.17
C LEU A 62 -6.16 -3.53 -5.58
N LEU A 63 -5.10 -4.15 -6.07
CA LEU A 63 -5.09 -5.55 -6.52
C LEU A 63 -4.71 -6.54 -5.42
N ALA A 64 -4.15 -6.06 -4.31
CA ALA A 64 -4.00 -6.89 -3.13
C ALA A 64 -5.41 -7.35 -2.75
N PRO A 65 -5.61 -8.65 -2.48
CA PRO A 65 -6.87 -9.07 -1.89
C PRO A 65 -7.11 -8.16 -0.68
N PRO A 66 -8.33 -7.61 -0.52
CA PRO A 66 -8.68 -6.96 0.72
C PRO A 66 -8.19 -7.87 1.83
N VAL A 67 -7.35 -7.33 2.71
CA VAL A 67 -7.04 -8.00 3.96
C VAL A 67 -8.36 -7.98 4.73
N TYR A 68 -9.25 -8.89 4.36
CA TYR A 68 -10.44 -9.20 5.12
C TYR A 68 -9.85 -9.78 6.39
N THR A 69 -9.86 -8.94 7.43
CA THR A 69 -9.70 -9.31 8.82
C THR A 69 -10.87 -10.22 9.21
N MET A 70 -10.96 -11.39 8.58
CA MET A 70 -11.74 -12.51 9.04
C MET A 70 -10.73 -13.61 9.30
N GLY A 71 -10.13 -13.56 10.49
CA GLY A 71 -9.62 -14.67 11.33
C GLY A 71 -8.91 -15.90 10.76
N GLU A 72 -8.70 -16.04 9.45
CA GLU A 72 -8.25 -17.27 8.80
C GLU A 72 -6.86 -17.12 8.17
N THR A 73 -6.42 -15.89 7.91
CA THR A 73 -5.05 -15.55 7.50
C THR A 73 -4.65 -14.21 8.15
N GLY A 74 -3.53 -14.17 8.88
CA GLY A 74 -3.07 -12.95 9.55
C GLY A 74 -2.16 -13.18 10.77
N GLU A 75 -1.99 -12.16 11.60
CA GLU A 75 -1.18 -12.22 12.82
C GLU A 75 -2.05 -12.03 14.07
N LEU A 76 -2.06 -13.03 14.96
CA LEU A 76 -2.74 -12.98 16.25
C LEU A 76 -1.71 -12.66 17.34
N ARG A 77 -1.78 -11.45 17.91
CA ARG A 77 -0.92 -11.04 19.03
C ARG A 77 -1.63 -11.34 20.35
N ILE A 78 -0.99 -12.12 21.21
CA ILE A 78 -1.54 -12.45 22.52
C ILE A 78 -0.55 -12.04 23.61
N GLY A 79 -1.00 -11.15 24.49
CA GLY A 79 -0.29 -10.80 25.72
C GLY A 79 -0.59 -11.83 26.80
N PHE A 80 0.46 -12.40 27.41
CA PHE A 80 0.32 -13.33 28.52
C PHE A 80 1.20 -12.94 29.69
N THR A 81 0.73 -13.22 30.90
CA THR A 81 1.59 -13.22 32.08
C THR A 81 2.54 -14.41 32.00
N SER A 82 3.71 -14.32 32.65
CA SER A 82 4.75 -15.37 32.66
C SER A 82 4.21 -16.76 33.07
N SER A 83 3.13 -16.81 33.85
CA SER A 83 2.50 -18.05 34.31
C SER A 83 1.52 -18.68 33.32
N ALA A 84 0.97 -17.92 32.36
CA ALA A 84 -0.13 -18.39 31.52
C ALA A 84 0.23 -19.55 30.57
N PRO A 85 1.44 -19.65 29.98
CA PRO A 85 1.85 -20.81 29.19
C PRO A 85 1.91 -22.13 29.99
N PHE A 86 2.03 -22.06 31.32
CA PHE A 86 2.04 -23.25 32.18
C PHE A 86 0.63 -23.73 32.55
N ILE A 87 -0.41 -22.97 32.19
CA ILE A 87 -1.80 -23.37 32.37
C ILE A 87 -2.17 -24.30 31.21
N LYS A 88 -2.42 -25.58 31.52
CA LYS A 88 -2.72 -26.63 30.54
C LYS A 88 -3.84 -26.22 29.55
N ALA A 89 -4.91 -25.60 30.05
CA ALA A 89 -6.02 -25.15 29.20
C ALA A 89 -5.60 -24.12 28.14
N VAL A 90 -4.68 -23.22 28.46
CA VAL A 90 -4.16 -22.19 27.54
C VAL A 90 -3.29 -22.84 26.48
N SER A 91 -2.35 -23.69 26.88
CA SER A 91 -1.45 -24.39 25.96
C SER A 91 -2.17 -25.37 25.03
N ASP A 92 -3.17 -26.10 25.53
CA ASP A 92 -4.01 -26.99 24.73
C ASP A 92 -4.83 -26.19 23.69
N THR A 93 -5.39 -25.05 24.09
CA THR A 93 -6.19 -24.19 23.20
C THR A 93 -5.34 -23.57 22.10
N LEU A 94 -4.17 -23.02 22.44
CA LEU A 94 -3.23 -22.46 21.46
C LEU A 94 -2.75 -23.51 20.46
N SER A 95 -2.47 -24.73 20.94
CA SER A 95 -2.05 -25.84 20.09
C SER A 95 -3.15 -26.26 19.11
N MET A 96 -4.38 -26.41 19.59
CA MET A 96 -5.54 -26.70 18.72
C MET A 96 -5.79 -25.58 17.71
N PHE A 97 -5.64 -24.32 18.10
CA PHE A 97 -5.83 -23.18 17.20
C PHE A 97 -4.79 -23.17 16.08
N ARG A 98 -3.50 -23.39 16.39
CA ARG A 98 -2.42 -23.49 15.37
C ARG A 98 -2.64 -24.63 14.39
N GLN A 99 -3.22 -25.74 14.84
CA GLN A 99 -3.53 -26.88 13.97
C GLN A 99 -4.71 -26.59 13.02
N ARG A 100 -5.73 -25.86 13.48
CA ARG A 100 -6.92 -25.53 12.70
C ARG A 100 -6.72 -24.33 11.77
N HIS A 101 -5.81 -23.43 12.09
CA HIS A 101 -5.52 -22.20 11.34
C HIS A 101 -4.01 -22.06 11.07
N PRO A 102 -3.42 -22.90 10.20
CA PRO A 102 -1.98 -22.88 9.91
C PRO A 102 -1.50 -21.56 9.29
N ASP A 103 -2.40 -20.83 8.63
CA ASP A 103 -2.10 -19.56 7.97
C ASP A 103 -2.21 -18.33 8.92
N VAL A 104 -2.44 -18.57 10.22
CA VAL A 104 -2.43 -17.53 11.26
C VAL A 104 -1.12 -17.60 12.06
N HIS A 105 -0.33 -16.54 11.99
CA HIS A 105 0.89 -16.40 12.77
C HIS A 105 0.57 -15.92 14.19
N ILE A 106 0.78 -16.77 15.20
CA ILE A 106 0.61 -16.37 16.61
C ILE A 106 1.91 -15.76 17.13
N LEU A 107 1.85 -14.50 17.55
CA LEU A 107 2.91 -13.86 18.34
C LEU A 107 2.49 -13.79 19.80
N THR A 108 3.23 -14.50 20.65
CA THR A 108 3.07 -14.41 22.10
C THR A 108 4.06 -13.41 22.68
N ARG A 109 3.56 -12.42 23.42
CA ARG A 109 4.40 -11.49 24.16
C ARG A 109 4.17 -11.66 25.65
N GLU A 110 5.24 -11.92 26.38
CA GLU A 110 5.22 -11.88 27.83
C GLU A 110 5.16 -10.42 28.28
N THR A 111 4.12 -10.08 29.04
CA THR A 111 3.87 -8.72 29.54
C THR A 111 3.29 -8.84 30.96
N ASN A 112 3.67 -7.96 31.87
CA ASN A 112 3.07 -7.97 33.21
C ASN A 112 1.58 -7.54 33.16
N THR A 113 0.78 -7.95 34.15
CA THR A 113 -0.67 -7.66 34.17
C THR A 113 -1.00 -6.16 34.14
N ARG A 114 -0.12 -5.32 34.69
CA ARG A 114 -0.34 -3.86 34.69
C ARG A 114 -0.18 -3.26 33.30
N GLU A 115 0.74 -3.78 32.50
CA GLU A 115 1.01 -3.36 31.13
C GLU A 115 0.04 -3.98 30.10
N GLN A 116 -0.73 -5.00 30.49
CA GLN A 116 -1.76 -5.63 29.65
C GLN A 116 -3.11 -4.91 29.66
N ILE A 117 -3.40 -4.14 30.71
CA ILE A 117 -4.73 -3.53 30.96
C ILE A 117 -4.73 -2.03 30.63
N VAL A 118 -3.61 -1.46 30.16
CA VAL A 118 -3.56 -0.05 29.75
C VAL A 118 -4.36 0.11 28.44
N PRO A 119 -5.31 1.07 28.38
CA PRO A 119 -6.16 1.31 27.21
C PRO A 119 -5.39 1.81 25.98
#